data_AF-A0A8T3MVI8-F1
#
_entry.id   AF-A0A8T3MVI8-F1
#
_cell.length_a   1.000
_cell.length_b   1.000
_cell.length_c   1.000
_cell.angle_alpha   90.00
_cell.angle_beta   90.00
_cell.angle_gamma   90.00
#
_symmetry.space_group_name_H-M   'P 1'
#
loop_
_entity.id
_entity.type
_entity.pdbx_description
1 polymer ?
#
loop_
_entity_poly.entity_id
_entity_poly.type
_entity_poly.pdbx_seq_one_letter_code
_entity_poly.pdbx_strand_id
1 'polypeptide(L)'
;MRDVDEGARPVRRCPREPILASAWDRPVTSRARGPGHQSVVTTKDGQLWMAYHAWDEDAVGYANFGERTVWIDRLELADGTAVVKGPTGDPQPIP
;
A
#
# COMPACT_ATOMS: atom_id res chain seq x y z
N MET A 1 0.40 -29.57 -19.29
CA MET A 1 0.63 -28.35 -20.09
C MET A 1 -0.49 -27.40 -19.71
N ARG A 2 -0.23 -26.38 -18.88
CA ARG A 2 -1.22 -25.34 -18.58
C ARG A 2 -0.81 -24.12 -19.38
N ASP A 3 -1.67 -23.72 -20.31
CA ASP A 3 -1.47 -22.53 -21.13
C ASP A 3 -1.40 -21.32 -20.22
N VAL A 4 -0.22 -20.72 -20.18
CA VAL A 4 0.05 -19.42 -19.56
C VAL A 4 0.08 -18.40 -20.69
N ASP A 5 -1.09 -17.98 -21.16
CA ASP A 5 -1.20 -16.75 -21.95
C ASP A 5 -2.56 -16.09 -21.76
N GLU A 6 -2.64 -15.22 -20.75
CA GLU A 6 -3.79 -14.35 -20.49
C GLU A 6 -3.37 -12.87 -20.46
N GLY A 7 -2.30 -12.54 -21.19
CA GLY A 7 -1.50 -11.32 -21.01
C GLY A 7 -2.12 -9.99 -21.44
N ALA A 8 -3.34 -9.97 -21.99
CA ALA A 8 -3.92 -8.73 -22.53
C ALA A 8 -5.47 -8.64 -22.44
N ARG A 9 -6.08 -9.22 -21.40
CA ARG A 9 -7.54 -9.07 -21.22
C ARG A 9 -7.92 -7.67 -20.73
N PRO A 10 -9.12 -7.17 -21.07
CA PRO A 10 -9.65 -5.95 -20.45
C PRO A 10 -9.64 -6.07 -18.93
N VAL A 11 -8.89 -5.19 -18.27
CA VAL A 11 -8.83 -5.14 -16.81
C VAL A 11 -10.01 -4.32 -16.32
N ARG A 12 -10.81 -4.89 -15.42
CA ARG A 12 -11.87 -4.16 -14.73
C ARG A 12 -11.32 -3.53 -13.46
N ARG A 13 -11.67 -2.26 -13.26
CA ARG A 13 -11.33 -1.53 -12.04
C ARG A 13 -12.09 -2.10 -10.84
N CYS A 14 -11.42 -2.20 -9.69
CA CYS A 14 -12.10 -2.60 -8.46
C CYS A 14 -12.96 -1.45 -7.96
N PRO A 15 -14.28 -1.61 -7.72
CA PRO A 15 -15.14 -0.52 -7.24
C PRO A 15 -14.74 0.05 -5.87
N ARG A 16 -13.90 -0.65 -5.11
CA ARG A 16 -13.48 -0.29 -3.75
C ARG A 16 -12.08 0.33 -3.69
N GLU A 17 -11.61 0.84 -4.80
CA GLU A 17 -10.36 1.59 -4.86
C GLU A 17 -10.53 3.04 -4.37
N PRO A 18 -9.43 3.72 -4.01
CA PRO A 18 -8.09 3.18 -3.82
C PRO A 18 -8.01 2.24 -2.61
N ILE A 19 -7.21 1.18 -2.69
CA ILE A 19 -6.98 0.27 -1.56
C ILE A 19 -5.99 0.82 -0.53
N LEU A 20 -5.22 1.84 -0.93
CA LEU A 20 -4.32 2.61 -0.08
C LEU A 20 -4.31 4.05 -0.59
N ALA A 21 -4.56 5.01 0.30
CA ALA A 21 -4.51 6.41 0.00
C ALA A 21 -4.11 7.18 1.25
N SER A 22 -3.71 8.43 1.02
CA SER A 22 -3.67 9.51 1.98
C SER A 22 -4.86 9.48 2.95
N ALA A 23 -4.59 9.42 4.25
CA ALA A 23 -5.58 9.36 5.32
C ALA A 23 -6.27 10.73 5.61
N TRP A 24 -6.65 11.54 4.60
CA TRP A 24 -7.22 12.89 4.87
C TRP A 24 -8.60 12.82 5.52
N ASP A 25 -9.28 11.69 5.34
CA ASP A 25 -10.63 11.39 5.83
C ASP A 25 -10.66 10.18 6.79
N ARG A 26 -9.50 9.64 7.16
CA ARG A 26 -9.35 8.48 8.07
C ARG A 26 -8.79 8.96 9.42
N PRO A 27 -8.99 8.20 10.52
CA PRO A 27 -8.42 8.57 11.81
C PRO A 27 -6.91 8.86 11.67
N VAL A 28 -6.46 9.91 12.38
CA VAL A 28 -5.15 10.59 12.29
C VAL A 28 -3.94 9.69 12.65
N THR A 29 -4.13 8.39 12.75
CA THR A 29 -3.09 7.41 13.12
C THR A 29 -2.03 7.21 12.02
N SER A 30 -2.07 8.01 10.95
CA SER A 30 -1.13 7.93 9.85
C SER A 30 -0.63 9.28 9.37
N ARG A 31 0.69 9.37 9.28
CA ARG A 31 1.42 10.54 8.78
C ARG A 31 1.77 10.41 7.29
N ALA A 32 1.55 9.25 6.68
CA ALA A 32 1.90 9.01 5.28
C ALA A 32 1.13 9.94 4.33
N ARG A 33 1.87 10.73 3.53
CA ARG A 33 1.33 11.62 2.50
C ARG A 33 1.59 11.10 1.09
N GLY A 34 0.52 10.93 0.31
CA GLY A 34 0.59 10.45 -1.07
C GLY A 34 1.20 9.06 -1.22
N PRO A 35 0.72 8.03 -0.48
CA PRO A 35 1.23 6.68 -0.61
C PRO A 35 0.99 6.13 -2.02
N GLY A 36 2.01 5.50 -2.62
CA GLY A 36 1.89 4.91 -3.96
C GLY A 36 3.16 4.26 -4.48
N HIS A 37 3.11 3.85 -5.76
CA HIS A 37 4.19 3.12 -6.47
C HIS A 37 4.66 1.90 -5.67
N GLN A 38 3.68 1.07 -5.33
CA GLN A 38 3.86 -0.06 -4.43
C GLN A 38 4.44 -1.30 -5.10
N SER A 39 5.05 -2.14 -4.27
CA SER A 39 5.40 -3.54 -4.55
C SER A 39 4.78 -4.43 -3.47
N VAL A 40 4.35 -5.64 -3.86
CA VAL A 40 3.86 -6.65 -2.91
C VAL A 40 4.98 -7.65 -2.65
N VAL A 41 5.22 -7.94 -1.37
CA VAL A 41 6.22 -8.92 -0.92
C VAL A 41 5.55 -9.99 -0.06
N THR A 42 6.11 -11.19 -0.09
CA THR A 42 5.60 -12.35 0.67
C THR A 42 6.65 -12.78 1.68
N THR A 43 6.25 -12.97 2.94
CA THR A 43 7.14 -13.48 3.99
C THR A 43 7.31 -15.00 3.85
N LYS A 44 8.24 -15.57 4.61
CA LYS A 44 8.48 -17.03 4.62
C LYS A 44 7.23 -17.83 5.02
N ASP A 45 6.39 -17.24 5.86
CA ASP A 45 5.16 -17.84 6.37
C ASP A 45 3.95 -17.57 5.45
N GLY A 46 4.19 -17.03 4.24
CA GLY A 46 3.15 -16.80 3.23
C GLY A 46 2.34 -15.52 3.42
N GLN A 47 2.73 -14.65 4.36
CA GLN A 47 2.01 -13.41 4.63
C GLN A 47 2.34 -12.34 3.59
N LEU A 48 1.34 -11.60 3.12
CA LEU A 48 1.55 -10.53 2.14
C LEU A 48 1.73 -9.18 2.82
N TRP A 49 2.69 -8.41 2.34
CA TRP A 49 2.93 -7.04 2.75
C TRP A 49 3.06 -6.14 1.52
N MET A 50 2.65 -4.89 1.66
CA MET A 50 2.77 -3.88 0.63
C MET A 50 3.83 -2.87 1.05
N ALA A 51 4.93 -2.81 0.31
CA ALA A 51 5.93 -1.77 0.42
C ALA A 51 5.59 -0.64 -0.56
N TYR A 52 5.63 0.60 -0.13
CA TYR A 52 5.27 1.77 -0.94
C TYR A 52 6.07 2.99 -0.50
N HIS A 53 6.06 4.05 -1.30
CA HIS A 53 6.62 5.33 -0.87
C HIS A 53 5.53 6.29 -0.43
N ALA A 54 5.86 7.14 0.55
CA ALA A 54 5.06 8.29 0.95
C ALA A 54 5.99 9.38 1.50
N TRP A 55 5.48 10.62 1.59
CA TRP A 55 6.10 11.64 2.42
C TRP A 55 5.66 11.49 3.87
N ASP A 56 6.46 12.01 4.80
CA ASP A 56 5.94 12.34 6.14
C ASP A 56 5.08 13.61 6.07
N GLU A 57 4.11 13.74 6.98
CA GLU A 57 3.16 14.86 6.98
C GLU A 57 3.79 16.22 7.24
N ASP A 58 4.87 16.26 8.00
CA ASP A 58 5.56 17.51 8.33
C ASP A 58 6.45 18.00 7.18
N ALA A 59 6.70 17.16 6.18
CA ALA A 59 7.69 17.41 5.14
C ALA A 59 7.17 16.95 3.76
N VAL A 60 6.01 17.47 3.36
CA VAL A 60 5.42 17.17 2.04
C VAL A 60 6.11 17.99 0.96
N GLY A 61 6.76 17.31 0.02
CA GLY A 61 7.34 17.92 -1.17
C GLY A 61 8.74 18.49 -0.94
N TYR A 62 9.52 18.53 -2.02
CA TYR A 62 10.94 18.90 -1.96
C TYR A 62 11.20 20.35 -1.51
N ALA A 63 10.26 21.27 -1.76
CA ALA A 63 10.37 22.65 -1.28
C ALA A 63 10.35 22.75 0.26
N ASN A 64 9.77 21.76 0.93
CA ASN A 64 9.73 21.63 2.39
C ASN A 64 10.84 20.70 2.90
N PHE A 65 11.89 20.46 2.11
CA PHE A 65 12.96 19.50 2.42
C PHE A 65 12.46 18.08 2.67
N GLY A 66 11.29 17.76 2.12
CA GLY A 66 10.70 16.44 2.20
C GLY A 66 11.52 15.40 1.45
N GLU A 67 11.39 14.16 1.91
CA GLU A 67 11.83 12.98 1.20
C GLU A 67 10.71 11.95 1.14
N ARG A 68 10.65 11.21 0.03
CA ARG A 68 9.78 10.03 -0.05
C ARG A 68 10.53 8.87 0.58
N THR A 69 10.03 8.38 1.70
CA THR A 69 10.60 7.25 2.42
C THR A 69 9.85 5.97 2.09
N VAL A 70 10.44 4.82 2.42
CA VAL A 70 9.77 3.52 2.28
C VAL A 70 8.90 3.29 3.50
N TRP A 71 7.65 2.92 3.24
CA TRP A 71 6.65 2.52 4.21
C TRP A 71 6.20 1.09 3.88
N ILE A 72 5.69 0.39 4.88
CA ILE A 72 5.26 -1.00 4.72
C ILE A 72 4.05 -1.30 5.60
N ASP A 73 3.05 -1.95 5.02
CA ASP A 73 1.83 -2.36 5.74
C ASP A 73 1.36 -3.74 5.32
N ARG A 74 0.60 -4.38 6.21
CA ARG A 74 0.02 -5.70 5.97
C ARG A 74 -0.99 -5.64 4.83
N LEU A 75 -0.91 -6.59 3.90
CA LEU A 75 -1.88 -6.81 2.84
C LEU A 75 -2.64 -8.11 3.09
N GLU A 76 -3.96 -8.05 3.02
CA GLU A 76 -4.85 -9.22 3.08
C GLU A 76 -5.61 -9.38 1.77
N LEU A 77 -5.80 -10.63 1.37
CA LEU A 77 -6.77 -11.00 0.33
C LEU A 77 -7.97 -11.63 1.03
N ALA A 78 -9.10 -10.93 1.06
CA ALA A 78 -10.33 -11.39 1.70
C ALA A 78 -11.50 -11.18 0.73
N ASP A 79 -12.32 -12.20 0.52
CA ASP A 79 -13.52 -12.15 -0.34
C ASP A 79 -13.25 -11.56 -1.73
N GLY A 80 -12.15 -11.98 -2.36
CA GLY A 80 -11.72 -11.50 -3.68
C GLY A 80 -11.25 -10.04 -3.71
N THR A 81 -11.03 -9.43 -2.54
CA THR A 81 -10.61 -8.03 -2.38
C THR A 81 -9.24 -7.95 -1.71
N ALA A 82 -8.38 -7.10 -2.26
CA ALA A 82 -7.15 -6.68 -1.58
C ALA A 82 -7.46 -5.58 -0.55
N VAL A 83 -7.05 -5.79 0.70
CA VAL A 83 -7.23 -4.85 1.80
C VAL A 83 -5.87 -4.57 2.44
N VAL A 84 -5.44 -3.31 2.41
CA VAL A 84 -4.22 -2.88 3.12
C VAL A 84 -4.62 -2.41 4.52
N LYS A 85 -3.93 -2.91 5.55
CA LYS A 85 -4.15 -2.51 6.96
C LYS A 85 -3.33 -1.26 7.29
N GLY A 86 -3.41 -0.26 6.44
CA GLY A 86 -2.62 0.96 6.53
C GLY A 86 -3.29 2.15 5.83
N PRO A 87 -2.56 3.26 5.67
CA PRO A 87 -1.16 3.42 6.05
C PRO A 87 -0.99 3.49 7.59
N THR A 88 -0.04 2.77 8.21
CA THR A 88 0.21 2.88 9.67
C THR A 88 1.39 3.81 9.98
N GLY A 89 1.31 4.52 11.11
CA GLY A 89 2.42 5.33 11.66
C GLY A 89 2.96 4.84 13.00
N ASP A 90 2.26 3.91 13.65
CA ASP A 90 2.60 3.35 14.96
C ASP A 90 3.29 1.98 14.82
N PRO A 91 4.09 1.54 15.82
CA PRO A 91 4.74 0.24 15.80
C PRO A 91 3.79 -0.91 15.45
N GLN A 92 4.19 -1.74 14.48
CA GLN A 92 3.48 -2.93 14.04
C GLN A 92 4.27 -4.20 14.44
N PRO A 93 3.61 -5.37 14.56
CA PRO A 93 4.31 -6.65 14.63
C PRO A 93 5.24 -6.85 13.42
N ILE A 94 6.37 -7.53 13.63
CA ILE A 94 7.31 -7.82 12.54
C ILE A 94 6.69 -8.75 11.47
N PRO A 95 7.05 -8.58 10.18
CA PRO A 95 6.75 -9.54 9.12
C PRO A 95 7.35 -10.93 9.31
#